data_AF-A0A9P0AHR3-F1
#
_entry.id   AF-A0A9P0AHR3-F1
#
_cell.length_a   1.000
_cell.length_b   1.000
_cell.length_c   1.000
_cell.angle_alpha   90.00
_cell.angle_beta   90.00
_cell.angle_gamma   90.00
#
_symmetry.space_group_name_H-M   'P 1'
#
loop_
_entity.id
_entity.type
_entity.pdbx_description
1 polymer ?
#
loop_
_entity_poly.entity_id
_entity_poly.type
_entity_poly.pdbx_seq_one_letter_code
_entity_poly.pdbx_strand_id
1 'polypeptide(L)'
;MYVSPFNQDVSEKIEALNEILVSLKSKINWSNHQEKLQLLTIAPSSWTTAKIAEELGVSVHAVKTARQLKYTAGILAVLPPKCPADSGGRRTRAASLRLRSQIVRL
;
A
#
# COMPACT_ATOMS: atom_id res chain seq x y z
N MET A 1 50.16 -1.70 5.87
CA MET A 1 48.75 -1.80 6.31
C MET A 1 47.97 -2.47 5.19
N TYR A 2 47.63 -3.75 5.33
CA TYR A 2 46.83 -4.47 4.33
C TYR A 2 45.37 -4.11 4.56
N VAL A 3 44.78 -3.34 3.64
CA VAL A 3 43.33 -3.18 3.57
C VAL A 3 42.78 -4.49 3.01
N SER A 4 41.95 -5.19 3.79
CA SER A 4 41.37 -6.47 3.37
C SER A 4 40.53 -6.27 2.10
N PRO A 5 40.75 -7.05 1.02
CA PRO A 5 40.07 -6.88 -0.25
C PRO A 5 38.54 -7.07 -0.15
N PHE A 6 38.06 -7.75 0.89
CA PHE A 6 36.63 -7.93 1.17
C PHE A 6 35.85 -6.63 1.41
N ASN A 7 36.51 -5.52 1.75
CA ASN A 7 35.83 -4.25 1.99
C ASN A 7 35.54 -3.46 0.71
N GLN A 8 36.23 -3.74 -0.40
CA GLN A 8 36.01 -3.04 -1.67
C GLN A 8 34.65 -3.39 -2.27
N ASP A 9 34.31 -4.69 -2.30
CA ASP A 9 33.04 -5.19 -2.87
C ASP A 9 31.79 -4.72 -2.10
N VAL A 10 31.94 -4.48 -0.80
CA VAL A 10 30.84 -3.98 0.04
C VAL A 10 30.58 -2.50 -0.27
N SER A 11 31.63 -1.73 -0.49
CA SER A 11 31.53 -0.29 -0.82
C SER A 11 30.79 -0.08 -2.15
N GLU A 12 31.19 -0.80 -3.20
CA GLU A 12 30.56 -0.68 -4.53
C GLU A 12 29.07 -1.07 -4.49
N LYS A 13 28.71 -2.10 -3.72
CA LYS A 13 27.31 -2.49 -3.54
C LYS A 13 26.49 -1.44 -2.79
N ILE A 14 27.07 -0.77 -1.81
CA ILE A 14 26.39 0.30 -1.07
C ILE A 14 26.09 1.49 -1.99
N GLU A 15 27.05 1.87 -2.84
CA GLU A 15 26.86 2.94 -3.82
C GLU A 15 25.75 2.60 -4.81
N ALA A 16 25.77 1.40 -5.39
CA ALA A 16 24.71 0.94 -6.29
C ALA A 16 23.32 0.94 -5.62
N LEU A 17 23.23 0.51 -4.35
CA LEU A 17 21.97 0.54 -3.60
C LEU A 17 21.48 1.97 -3.34
N ASN A 18 22.39 2.90 -3.07
CA ASN A 18 22.05 4.31 -2.89
C ASN A 18 21.54 4.93 -4.20
N GLU A 19 22.15 4.63 -5.34
CA GLU A 19 21.68 5.09 -6.66
C GLU A 19 20.28 4.59 -6.98
N ILE A 20 20.00 3.32 -6.66
CA ILE A 20 18.66 2.74 -6.80
C ILE A 20 17.67 3.48 -5.90
N LEU A 21 18.05 3.77 -4.66
CA LEU A 21 17.21 4.51 -3.71
C LEU A 21 16.88 5.92 -4.21
N VAL A 22 17.88 6.65 -4.70
CA VAL A 22 17.70 7.99 -5.27
C VAL A 22 16.79 7.94 -6.50
N SER A 23 17.01 6.97 -7.39
CA SER A 23 16.18 6.76 -8.57
C SER A 23 14.74 6.42 -8.20
N LEU A 24 14.53 5.62 -7.15
CA LEU A 24 13.21 5.25 -6.65
C LEU A 24 12.49 6.45 -6.04
N LYS A 25 13.18 7.27 -5.24
CA LYS A 25 12.65 8.52 -4.69
C LYS A 25 12.21 9.47 -5.80
N SER A 26 13.03 9.63 -6.83
CA SER A 26 12.69 10.41 -8.01
C SER A 26 11.42 9.87 -8.66
N LYS A 27 11.35 8.58 -9.00
CA LYS A 27 10.15 7.99 -9.62
C LYS A 27 8.88 8.18 -8.78
N ILE A 28 8.97 8.02 -7.47
CA ILE A 28 7.84 8.23 -6.55
C ILE A 28 7.28 9.65 -6.61
N ASN A 29 8.15 10.64 -6.84
CA ASN A 29 7.73 12.04 -6.92
C ASN A 29 6.97 12.37 -8.21
N TRP A 30 7.34 11.73 -9.33
CA TRP A 30 6.70 11.95 -10.64
C TRP A 30 5.51 11.00 -10.89
N SER A 31 5.38 9.95 -10.09
CA SER A 31 4.37 8.90 -10.28
C SER A 31 2.97 9.28 -9.80
N ASN A 32 1.96 8.70 -10.43
CA ASN A 32 0.56 8.82 -10.00
C ASN A 32 0.30 8.06 -8.69
N HIS A 33 -0.81 8.35 -8.01
CA HIS A 33 -1.12 7.74 -6.70
C HIS A 33 -1.10 6.20 -6.71
N GLN A 34 -1.57 5.55 -7.78
CA GLN A 34 -1.54 4.09 -7.89
C GLN A 34 -0.11 3.55 -8.04
N GLU A 35 0.68 4.16 -8.93
CA GLU A 35 2.08 3.80 -9.17
C GLU A 35 2.93 4.04 -7.92
N LYS A 36 2.67 5.12 -7.19
CA LYS A 36 3.29 5.42 -5.90
C LYS A 36 3.09 4.29 -4.90
N LEU A 37 1.86 3.78 -4.81
CA LEU A 37 1.55 2.66 -3.91
C LEU A 37 2.19 1.35 -4.37
N GLN A 38 2.30 1.11 -5.67
CA GLN A 38 3.05 -0.03 -6.23
C GLN A 38 4.54 0.05 -5.89
N LEU A 39 5.18 1.20 -6.12
CA LEU A 39 6.60 1.40 -5.83
C LEU A 39 6.91 1.24 -4.34
N LEU A 40 5.99 1.68 -3.47
CA LEU A 40 6.11 1.52 -2.02
C LEU A 40 6.09 0.05 -1.57
N THR A 41 5.59 -0.90 -2.37
CA THR A 41 5.63 -2.34 -2.04
C THR A 41 7.05 -2.93 -2.09
N ILE A 42 7.97 -2.29 -2.83
CA ILE A 42 9.37 -2.72 -2.95
C ILE A 42 10.13 -2.47 -1.64
N ALA A 43 9.64 -1.57 -0.79
CA ALA A 43 10.30 -1.23 0.47
C ALA A 43 10.61 -2.48 1.32
N PRO A 44 11.80 -2.52 1.96
CA PRO A 44 12.22 -3.65 2.76
C PRO A 44 11.30 -3.82 3.97
N SER A 45 10.97 -5.08 4.29
CA SER A 45 10.14 -5.45 5.44
C SER A 45 10.81 -5.10 6.77
N SER A 46 12.14 -5.05 6.81
CA SER A 46 12.93 -4.70 7.98
C SER A 46 12.79 -3.24 8.43
N TRP A 47 12.30 -2.34 7.57
CA TRP A 47 12.10 -0.94 7.94
C TRP A 47 10.77 -0.74 8.66
N THR A 48 10.64 0.28 9.49
CA THR A 48 9.35 0.68 10.08
C THR A 48 8.54 1.51 9.09
N THR A 49 7.23 1.63 9.31
CA THR A 49 6.38 2.50 8.48
C THR A 49 6.80 3.97 8.54
N ALA A 50 7.27 4.42 9.72
CA ALA A 50 7.78 5.77 9.91
C ALA A 50 9.07 6.01 9.10
N LYS A 51 10.02 5.07 9.18
CA LYS A 51 11.27 5.15 8.43
C LYS A 51 11.05 5.19 6.92
N ILE A 52 10.13 4.36 6.39
CA ILE A 52 9.81 4.36 4.95
C ILE A 52 9.17 5.69 4.53
N ALA A 53 8.29 6.24 5.37
CA ALA A 53 7.62 7.51 5.11
C ALA A 53 8.61 8.67 5.04
N GLU A 54 9.55 8.71 5.99
CA GLU A 54 10.63 9.70 6.05
C GLU A 54 11.58 9.57 4.86
N GLU A 55 12.09 8.36 4.60
CA GLU A 55 13.06 8.14 3.52
C GLU A 55 12.49 8.45 2.14
N LEU A 56 11.24 8.07 1.88
CA LEU A 56 10.62 8.23 0.56
C LEU A 56 9.78 9.51 0.43
N GLY A 57 9.69 10.33 1.49
CA GLY A 57 8.91 11.57 1.48
C GLY A 57 7.43 11.35 1.24
N VAL A 58 6.85 10.30 1.82
CA VAL A 58 5.45 9.91 1.61
C VAL A 58 4.66 9.90 2.91
N SER A 59 3.33 9.99 2.82
CA SER A 59 2.49 9.92 4.01
C SER A 59 2.50 8.51 4.62
N VAL A 60 2.43 8.43 5.95
CA VAL A 60 2.37 7.16 6.69
C VAL A 60 1.18 6.31 6.23
N HIS A 61 0.06 6.95 5.86
CA HIS A 61 -1.10 6.24 5.33
C HIS A 61 -0.79 5.53 4.01
N ALA A 62 -0.08 6.17 3.08
CA ALA A 62 0.29 5.55 1.81
C ALA A 62 1.17 4.30 2.05
N VAL A 63 2.10 4.38 2.99
CA VAL A 63 2.96 3.25 3.37
C VAL A 63 2.15 2.09 3.96
N LYS A 64 1.17 2.38 4.83
CA LYS A 64 0.27 1.36 5.39
C LYS A 64 -0.54 0.66 4.30
N THR A 65 -1.12 1.44 3.38
CA THR A 65 -1.86 0.89 2.23
C THR A 65 -0.95 0.00 1.37
N ALA A 66 0.27 0.46 1.05
CA ALA A 66 1.23 -0.32 0.26
C ALA A 66 1.65 -1.62 0.96
N ARG A 67 1.84 -1.62 2.28
CA ARG A 67 2.11 -2.86 3.05
C ARG A 67 0.96 -3.85 2.99
N GLN A 68 -0.26 -3.36 3.12
CA GLN A 68 -1.43 -4.21 3.02
C GLN A 68 -1.54 -4.82 1.62
N LEU A 69 -1.29 -4.03 0.57
CA LEU A 69 -1.24 -4.51 -0.81
C LEU A 69 -0.14 -5.54 -1.03
N LYS A 70 1.05 -5.32 -0.47
CA LYS A 70 2.16 -6.27 -0.51
C LYS A 70 1.78 -7.60 0.12
N TYR A 71 1.06 -7.57 1.24
CA TYR A 71 0.60 -8.77 1.93
C TYR A 71 -0.47 -9.53 1.15
N THR A 72 -1.42 -8.81 0.53
CA THR A 72 -2.55 -9.44 -0.17
C THR A 72 -2.22 -9.91 -1.59
N ALA A 73 -1.39 -9.16 -2.30
CA ALA A 73 -1.19 -9.32 -3.74
C ALA A 73 0.29 -9.36 -4.16
N GLY A 74 1.23 -9.22 -3.22
CA GLY A 74 2.66 -9.34 -3.50
C GLY A 74 3.35 -8.04 -3.92
N ILE A 75 4.57 -8.16 -4.43
CA ILE A 75 5.40 -7.03 -4.84
C ILE A 75 4.87 -6.49 -6.18
N LEU A 76 4.83 -5.16 -6.32
CA LEU A 76 4.29 -4.46 -7.50
C LEU A 76 2.80 -4.73 -7.80
N ALA A 77 2.03 -5.07 -6.77
CA ALA A 77 0.60 -5.32 -6.90
C ALA A 77 -0.17 -4.09 -7.42
N VAL A 78 -0.93 -4.29 -8.50
CA VAL A 78 -1.86 -3.28 -9.02
C VAL A 78 -3.02 -3.12 -8.04
N LEU A 79 -3.24 -1.90 -7.58
CA LEU A 79 -4.43 -1.59 -6.80
C LEU A 79 -5.66 -1.86 -7.65
N PRO A 80 -6.62 -2.69 -7.18
CA PRO A 80 -7.90 -2.76 -7.86
C PRO A 80 -8.48 -1.34 -7.92
N PRO A 81 -9.06 -0.92 -9.06
CA PRO A 81 -9.71 0.38 -9.13
C PRO A 81 -10.71 0.45 -7.99
N LYS A 82 -10.72 1.57 -7.26
CA LYS A 82 -11.78 1.82 -6.29
C LYS A 82 -13.08 1.69 -7.05
N CYS A 83 -13.85 0.62 -6.79
CA CYS A 83 -15.19 0.50 -7.33
C CYS A 83 -15.85 1.86 -7.05
N PRO A 84 -16.33 2.57 -8.09
CA PRO A 84 -16.97 3.85 -7.88
C PRO A 84 -18.04 3.59 -6.82
N ALA A 85 -17.99 4.40 -5.76
CA ALA A 85 -18.88 4.25 -4.64
C ALA A 85 -20.29 4.01 -5.17
N ASP A 86 -20.87 2.87 -4.79
CA ASP A 86 -22.29 2.62 -4.94
C ASP A 86 -23.04 3.86 -4.44
N SER A 87 -23.64 4.59 -5.37
CA SER A 87 -24.44 5.78 -5.14
C SER A 87 -25.81 5.38 -4.58
N GLY A 88 -25.86 4.56 -3.52
CA GLY A 88 -27.14 4.01 -3.08
C GLY A 88 -27.11 3.17 -1.80
N GLY A 89 -27.07 3.82 -0.63
CA GLY A 89 -27.24 3.04 0.61
C GLY A 89 -27.51 3.86 1.86
N ARG A 90 -28.46 4.79 1.83
CA ARG A 90 -29.00 5.35 3.07
C ARG A 90 -29.56 4.19 3.91
N ARG A 91 -28.94 3.98 5.06
CA ARG A 91 -29.42 3.14 6.16
C ARG A 91 -30.86 3.54 6.50
N THR A 92 -31.85 2.80 6.03
CA THR A 92 -33.19 2.81 6.64
C THR A 92 -33.34 1.56 7.48
N ARG A 93 -33.64 1.83 8.74
CA ARG A 93 -33.82 0.87 9.84
C ARG A 93 -34.90 -0.14 9.50
N ALA A 94 -34.72 -1.34 10.03
CA ALA A 94 -35.71 -2.39 10.10
C ALA A 94 -37.10 -1.86 10.50
N ALA A 95 -38.10 -2.14 9.67
CA ALA A 95 -39.51 -2.09 10.06
C ALA A 95 -40.06 -3.52 9.95
N SER A 96 -39.81 -4.31 11.00
CA SER A 96 -40.67 -5.44 11.32
C SER A 96 -42.05 -4.90 11.68
N LEU A 97 -43.10 -5.28 10.95
CA LEU A 97 -44.48 -5.28 11.45
C LEU A 97 -45.39 -6.18 10.60
N ARG A 98 -45.51 -7.42 11.10
CA ARG A 98 -46.72 -8.27 11.16
C ARG A 98 -47.64 -8.30 9.94
N LEU A 99 -47.46 -9.33 9.11
CA LEU A 99 -48.58 -10.00 8.44
C LEU A 99 -49.42 -10.70 9.52
N ARG A 100 -50.54 -10.09 9.94
CA ARG A 100 -51.65 -10.86 10.49
C ARG A 100 -52.60 -11.17 9.34
N SER A 101 -52.51 -12.42 8.91
CA SER A 101 -53.52 -13.14 8.18
C SER A 101 -54.91 -12.90 8.76
N GLN A 102 -55.83 -12.39 7.94
CA GLN A 102 -57.25 -12.64 8.13
C GLN A 102 -57.72 -13.48 6.93
N ILE A 103 -57.61 -14.79 7.11
CA ILE A 103 -58.39 -15.79 6.39
C ILE A 103 -58.83 -16.81 7.43
N VAL A 104 -60.07 -16.74 7.89
CA VAL A 104 -61.00 -17.86 8.23
C VAL A 104 -62.39 -17.19 8.39
N ARG A 105 -63.24 -17.23 7.35
CA ARG A 105 -64.48 -18.05 7.27
C ARG A 105 -65.38 -18.02 8.51
N LEU A 106 -66.57 -17.43 8.38
CA LEU A 106 -67.87 -18.12 8.27
C LEU A 106 -68.95 -17.12 7.83
#